data_AF-A0A6C0B9K1-F1
#
_entry.id   AF-A0A6C0B9K1-F1
#
_cell.length_a   1.000
_cell.length_b   1.000
_cell.length_c   1.000
_cell.angle_alpha   90.00
_cell.angle_beta   90.00
_cell.angle_gamma   90.00
#
_symmetry.space_group_name_H-M   'P 1'
#
loop_
_entity.id
_entity.type
_entity.pdbx_description
1 polymer ?
#
loop_
_entity_poly.entity_id
_entity_poly.type
_entity_poly.pdbx_seq_one_letter_code
_entity_poly.pdbx_strand_id
1 'polypeptide(L)'
;MAGGLLQLVSQGQQNIILNGNPSKTFFKSTYAHYTNFGLQKFRVDFEGARTLRLTEESTFTFKIPRYADLLMDCYISVDLPNIWSPIIPPNETQGNNGQWIPYEFRWIENLGAQMISKVTITCGNQTIQEFSGAYILASIQRDFSTEKKTLFDKMIGNVPELNDPANAGARVNAYPNAYYTNNPVGAEPSLRGRTLYIPLNAWFNAKTQMAFPLISLQYNILQINVTMRPIFELFQIRDVYDSINNYPYVAPNFNLYYMQMYRFLQTPPDIDLGVNSYTDQRGVWNADIHLNCTYCFLSNEESRIFALNEQKYLFKQIRESVFYNVTGSNKIELDSVGMISSYMFYFQRSDANLRNEWSNYSNWPYNYIPQDITPAPTDGSFNVVRTNPDGTTSDVFIGPGVNTNGLLTGWMLTGDYTSENTKDILISFAILLDGSYRENTQPSGVYNYIEKYTRTTGNAPDGLYCYNYCLDSSNLILQPSGAINMNRFNNIVLETVTINPPLDPLAQTLTICDPQTGNIVGINKPTWRIYDYNFNMVLFEERINMVTFVGGNCGLMYAT
;
A
#
# COMPACT_ATOMS: atom_id res chain seq x y z
N MET A 1 32.96 23.41 50.51
CA MET A 1 33.07 22.18 49.68
C MET A 1 32.36 22.47 48.36
N ALA A 2 32.98 22.20 47.21
CA ALA A 2 32.33 22.45 45.91
C ALA A 2 31.10 21.55 45.74
N GLY A 3 30.02 22.05 45.13
CA GLY A 3 28.72 21.37 45.05
C GLY A 3 28.78 19.95 44.45
N GLY A 4 29.60 19.73 43.42
CA GLY A 4 29.77 18.39 42.82
C GLY A 4 30.46 17.38 43.74
N LEU A 5 31.27 17.83 44.69
CA LEU A 5 31.96 16.94 45.62
C LEU A 5 31.03 16.45 46.74
N LEU A 6 30.01 17.24 47.11
CA LEU A 6 28.98 16.83 48.06
C LEU A 6 28.19 15.59 47.55
N GLN A 7 27.91 15.52 46.25
CA GLN A 7 27.23 14.37 45.63
C GLN A 7 28.10 13.10 45.63
N LEU A 8 29.43 13.23 45.58
CA LEU A 8 30.35 12.08 45.66
C LEU A 8 30.50 11.55 47.09
N VAL A 9 30.38 12.44 48.09
CA VAL A 9 30.50 12.10 49.51
C VAL A 9 29.21 11.47 50.06
N SER A 10 28.04 11.75 49.44
CA SER A 10 26.76 11.16 49.83
C SER A 10 26.59 9.71 49.35
N GLN A 11 27.44 8.78 49.81
CA GLN A 11 27.34 7.34 49.51
C GLN A 11 26.64 6.57 50.64
N GLY A 12 25.83 5.58 50.29
CA GLY A 12 25.17 4.67 51.23
C GLY A 12 24.86 3.29 50.62
N GLN A 13 24.14 2.43 51.33
CA GLN A 13 23.85 1.04 50.90
C GLN A 13 23.18 0.98 49.49
N GLN A 14 22.36 1.97 49.15
CA GLN A 14 21.64 2.02 47.86
C GLN A 14 22.57 2.21 46.66
N ASN A 15 23.76 2.78 46.85
CA ASN A 15 24.75 2.98 45.80
C ASN A 15 25.27 1.66 45.22
N ILE A 16 25.18 0.55 45.95
CA ILE A 16 25.62 -0.78 45.48
C ILE A 16 24.92 -1.17 44.17
N ILE A 17 23.66 -0.77 43.98
CA ILE A 17 22.87 -1.10 42.77
C ILE A 17 23.42 -0.41 41.51
N LEU A 18 23.97 0.80 41.64
CA LEU A 18 24.31 1.64 40.49
C LEU A 18 25.82 1.84 40.30
N ASN A 19 26.57 2.04 41.38
CA ASN A 19 28.00 2.35 41.34
C ASN A 19 28.83 1.59 42.38
N GLY A 20 28.30 0.49 42.93
CA GLY A 20 29.08 -0.51 43.64
C GLY A 20 29.89 -1.36 42.66
N ASN A 21 31.22 -1.36 42.79
CA ASN A 21 32.12 -2.10 41.89
C ASN A 21 31.85 -1.84 40.39
N PRO A 22 32.05 -0.60 39.90
CA PRO A 22 31.63 -0.18 38.57
C PRO A 22 32.36 -0.97 37.46
N SER A 23 31.58 -1.55 36.54
CA SER A 23 32.07 -2.30 35.37
C SER A 23 32.19 -1.46 34.09
N LYS A 24 31.68 -0.23 34.10
CA LYS A 24 31.68 0.70 32.97
C LYS A 24 31.97 2.11 33.46
N THR A 25 32.70 2.89 32.67
CA THR A 25 32.88 4.32 32.87
C THR A 25 32.28 5.10 31.71
N PHE A 26 31.68 6.25 31.99
CA PHE A 26 31.18 7.19 30.97
C PHE A 26 32.28 8.11 30.43
N PHE A 27 33.46 8.12 31.06
CA PHE A 27 34.53 9.07 30.77
C PHE A 27 35.66 8.47 29.91
N LYS A 28 35.53 7.20 29.51
CA LYS A 28 36.44 6.53 28.57
C LYS A 28 35.69 5.45 27.80
N SER A 29 35.64 5.59 26.47
CA SER A 29 35.06 4.57 25.59
C SER A 29 36.12 3.54 25.21
N THR A 30 35.75 2.25 25.23
CA THR A 30 36.50 1.17 24.59
C THR A 30 35.76 0.77 23.32
N TYR A 31 36.50 0.47 22.25
CA TYR A 31 35.94 -0.06 21.01
C TYR A 31 36.51 -1.46 20.73
N ALA A 32 35.76 -2.27 20.00
CA ALA A 32 36.23 -3.57 19.53
C ALA A 32 36.90 -3.42 18.16
N HIS A 33 38.04 -4.09 17.96
CA HIS A 33 38.60 -4.24 16.61
C HIS A 33 37.72 -5.20 15.81
N TYR A 34 37.45 -4.87 14.56
CA TYR A 34 36.60 -5.65 13.65
C TYR A 34 37.45 -6.21 12.49
N THR A 35 36.95 -7.26 11.82
CA THR A 35 37.59 -7.84 10.63
C THR A 35 37.53 -6.87 9.46
N ASN A 36 38.58 -6.79 8.64
CA ASN A 36 38.58 -5.87 7.51
C ASN A 36 37.59 -6.31 6.42
N PHE A 37 36.80 -5.37 5.90
CA PHE A 37 35.84 -5.60 4.82
C PHE A 37 35.69 -4.36 3.93
N GLY A 38 35.21 -4.56 2.70
CA GLY A 38 34.92 -3.48 1.73
C GLY A 38 33.52 -3.60 1.16
N LEU A 39 32.88 -2.47 0.88
CA LEU A 39 31.53 -2.42 0.29
C LEU A 39 31.58 -1.80 -1.10
N GLN A 40 30.88 -2.40 -2.05
CA GLN A 40 30.70 -1.84 -3.39
C GLN A 40 29.28 -2.09 -3.89
N LYS A 41 28.72 -1.09 -4.59
CA LYS A 41 27.43 -1.23 -5.26
C LYS A 41 27.63 -1.69 -6.69
N PHE A 42 26.83 -2.67 -7.11
CA PHE A 42 26.79 -3.16 -8.48
C PHE A 42 25.37 -3.12 -9.01
N ARG A 43 25.25 -2.71 -10.28
CA ARG A 43 24.04 -2.85 -11.06
C ARG A 43 23.96 -4.29 -11.61
N VAL A 44 22.85 -4.96 -11.36
CA VAL A 44 22.53 -6.29 -11.90
C VAL A 44 21.38 -6.11 -12.89
N ASP A 45 21.71 -6.29 -14.15
CA ASP A 45 20.79 -6.10 -15.27
C ASP A 45 19.96 -7.34 -15.56
N PHE A 46 18.75 -7.13 -16.06
CA PHE A 46 17.91 -8.19 -16.61
C PHE A 46 18.36 -8.57 -18.03
N GLU A 47 18.43 -9.88 -18.30
CA GLU A 47 18.69 -10.48 -19.62
C GLU A 47 17.37 -10.62 -20.39
N GLY A 48 16.96 -9.58 -21.11
CA GLY A 48 15.74 -9.62 -21.93
C GLY A 48 15.14 -8.24 -22.20
N ALA A 49 13.90 -8.21 -22.68
CA ALA A 49 13.16 -6.96 -22.87
C ALA A 49 12.79 -6.35 -21.50
N ARG A 50 13.19 -5.10 -21.27
CA ARG A 50 12.96 -4.35 -20.00
C ARG A 50 11.68 -3.50 -20.04
N THR A 51 10.73 -3.91 -20.86
CA THR A 51 9.46 -3.21 -21.07
C THR A 51 8.37 -3.84 -20.22
N LEU A 52 7.57 -3.01 -19.56
CA LEU A 52 6.38 -3.47 -18.85
C LEU A 52 5.24 -3.74 -19.83
N ARG A 53 4.45 -4.78 -19.57
CA ARG A 53 3.26 -5.12 -20.34
C ARG A 53 2.07 -4.25 -19.90
N LEU A 54 1.21 -3.93 -20.87
CA LEU A 54 0.06 -3.04 -20.65
C LEU A 54 -1.04 -3.68 -19.80
N THR A 55 -1.39 -4.92 -20.11
CA THR A 55 -2.58 -5.63 -19.56
C THR A 55 -2.24 -6.92 -18.81
N GLU A 56 -0.99 -7.36 -18.85
CA GLU A 56 -0.53 -8.59 -18.20
C GLU A 56 0.62 -8.31 -17.23
N GLU A 57 0.80 -9.19 -16.26
CA GLU A 57 1.97 -9.12 -15.38
C GLU A 57 3.27 -9.36 -16.15
N SER A 58 4.35 -8.73 -15.69
CA SER A 58 5.68 -8.84 -16.27
C SER A 58 6.66 -9.40 -15.25
N THR A 59 7.24 -10.58 -15.51
CA THR A 59 8.20 -11.22 -14.61
C THR A 59 9.63 -11.02 -15.09
N PHE A 60 10.49 -10.57 -14.19
CA PHE A 60 11.92 -10.32 -14.41
C PHE A 60 12.76 -11.18 -13.46
N THR A 61 13.59 -12.06 -14.02
CA THR A 61 14.47 -12.95 -13.28
C THR A 61 15.90 -12.41 -13.26
N PHE A 62 16.38 -12.01 -12.09
CA PHE A 62 17.74 -11.54 -11.88
C PHE A 62 18.59 -12.67 -11.30
N LYS A 63 19.60 -13.10 -12.05
CA LYS A 63 20.64 -14.02 -11.56
C LYS A 63 21.70 -13.19 -10.86
N ILE A 64 21.87 -13.39 -9.55
CA ILE A 64 22.82 -12.60 -8.77
C ILE A 64 24.25 -13.08 -9.08
N PRO A 65 25.10 -12.22 -9.67
CA PRO A 65 26.48 -12.57 -9.95
C PRO A 65 27.29 -12.64 -8.66
N ARG A 66 28.25 -13.57 -8.61
CA ARG A 66 29.17 -13.71 -7.45
C ARG A 66 30.35 -12.74 -7.57
N TYR A 67 30.07 -11.44 -7.54
CA TYR A 67 31.13 -10.41 -7.56
C TYR A 67 31.90 -10.32 -6.24
N ALA A 68 31.28 -10.69 -5.12
CA ALA A 68 31.88 -10.65 -3.79
C ALA A 68 31.38 -11.81 -2.90
N ASP A 69 31.76 -11.79 -1.63
CA ASP A 69 31.51 -12.88 -0.68
C ASP A 69 30.10 -12.84 -0.07
N LEU A 70 29.56 -11.65 0.20
CA LEU A 70 28.21 -11.48 0.76
C LEU A 70 27.38 -10.49 -0.08
N LEU A 71 26.06 -10.70 -0.10
CA LEU A 71 25.07 -9.76 -0.63
C LEU A 71 24.31 -9.12 0.54
N MET A 72 24.32 -7.78 0.61
CA MET A 72 23.71 -7.04 1.72
C MET A 72 22.36 -6.45 1.34
N ASP A 73 22.35 -5.35 0.59
CA ASP A 73 21.12 -4.62 0.25
C ASP A 73 20.79 -4.81 -1.22
N CYS A 74 19.50 -4.89 -1.55
CA CYS A 74 19.01 -4.90 -2.93
C CYS A 74 17.89 -3.86 -3.11
N TYR A 75 18.02 -3.04 -4.15
CA TYR A 75 17.02 -2.06 -4.56
C TYR A 75 16.60 -2.32 -6.01
N ILE A 76 15.31 -2.44 -6.27
CA ILE A 76 14.76 -2.52 -7.62
C ILE A 76 14.70 -1.09 -8.16
N SER A 77 15.27 -0.85 -9.33
CA SER A 77 15.28 0.45 -9.98
C SER A 77 14.43 0.41 -11.25
N VAL A 78 13.53 1.38 -11.39
CA VAL A 78 12.54 1.45 -12.48
C VAL A 78 12.43 2.91 -12.94
N ASP A 79 12.58 3.15 -14.23
CA ASP A 79 12.42 4.47 -14.82
C ASP A 79 10.96 4.76 -15.17
N LEU A 80 10.41 5.84 -14.62
CA LEU A 80 9.11 6.39 -15.02
C LEU A 80 9.27 7.23 -16.29
N PRO A 81 8.32 7.17 -17.24
CA PRO A 81 8.34 7.99 -18.43
C PRO A 81 7.89 9.42 -18.10
N ASN A 82 8.19 10.36 -19.00
CA ASN A 82 7.47 11.62 -19.02
C ASN A 82 6.01 11.36 -19.40
N ILE A 83 5.08 12.03 -18.72
CA ILE A 83 3.66 11.92 -18.96
C ILE A 83 3.11 13.26 -19.44
N TRP A 84 2.35 13.22 -20.52
CA TRP A 84 1.53 14.33 -21.00
C TRP A 84 0.07 14.00 -20.78
N SER A 85 -0.65 14.80 -20.01
CA SER A 85 -2.08 14.62 -19.77
C SER A 85 -2.88 15.59 -20.64
N PRO A 86 -3.46 15.14 -21.77
CA PRO A 86 -4.15 16.03 -22.70
C PRO A 86 -5.49 16.55 -22.16
N ILE A 87 -6.05 17.52 -22.88
CA ILE A 87 -7.41 18.05 -22.68
C ILE A 87 -8.25 17.68 -23.89
N ILE A 88 -9.38 16.99 -23.67
CA ILE A 88 -10.32 16.62 -24.74
C ILE A 88 -11.18 17.83 -25.11
N PRO A 89 -11.38 18.11 -26.41
CA PRO A 89 -12.20 19.22 -26.87
C PRO A 89 -13.71 19.00 -26.65
N PRO A 90 -14.49 20.10 -26.55
CA PRO A 90 -15.95 20.10 -26.53
C PRO A 90 -16.58 19.24 -27.62
N ASN A 91 -17.47 18.34 -27.22
CA ASN A 91 -18.27 17.53 -28.13
C ASN A 91 -19.68 17.28 -27.56
N GLU A 92 -20.69 17.88 -28.18
CA GLU A 92 -22.09 17.72 -27.76
C GLU A 92 -22.62 16.28 -27.93
N THR A 93 -22.01 15.49 -28.83
CA THR A 93 -22.51 14.17 -29.21
C THR A 93 -21.81 13.00 -28.50
N GLN A 94 -20.63 13.22 -27.91
CA GLN A 94 -19.79 12.15 -27.32
C GLN A 94 -19.72 12.18 -25.79
N GLY A 95 -20.72 12.74 -25.09
CA GLY A 95 -20.86 12.54 -23.64
C GLY A 95 -20.08 13.50 -22.75
N ASN A 96 -19.29 14.44 -23.30
CA ASN A 96 -18.66 15.53 -22.54
C ASN A 96 -19.46 16.86 -22.57
N ASN A 97 -20.72 16.81 -23.01
CA ASN A 97 -21.70 17.91 -22.99
C ASN A 97 -21.19 19.25 -23.56
N GLY A 98 -20.31 19.21 -24.57
CA GLY A 98 -19.76 20.43 -25.16
C GLY A 98 -18.76 21.16 -24.26
N GLN A 99 -18.08 20.46 -23.36
CA GLN A 99 -17.09 21.03 -22.43
C GLN A 99 -15.68 20.51 -22.70
N TRP A 100 -14.67 21.34 -22.39
CA TRP A 100 -13.26 20.94 -22.37
C TRP A 100 -13.01 20.11 -21.12
N ILE A 101 -12.60 18.84 -21.27
CA ILE A 101 -12.38 17.95 -20.14
C ILE A 101 -10.92 17.44 -20.13
N PRO A 102 -10.14 17.73 -19.08
CA PRO A 102 -8.79 17.20 -18.92
C PRO A 102 -8.81 15.75 -18.40
N TYR A 103 -7.83 14.93 -18.81
CA TYR A 103 -7.65 13.59 -18.25
C TYR A 103 -7.10 13.60 -16.82
N GLU A 104 -6.40 14.67 -16.42
CA GLU A 104 -5.73 14.82 -15.12
C GLU A 104 -4.98 13.57 -14.64
N PHE A 105 -4.13 13.00 -15.50
CA PHE A 105 -3.38 11.77 -15.18
C PHE A 105 -2.67 11.85 -13.83
N ARG A 106 -2.82 10.83 -12.99
CA ARG A 106 -2.02 10.69 -11.77
C ARG A 106 -1.59 9.25 -11.54
N TRP A 107 -0.38 9.07 -11.02
CA TRP A 107 0.08 7.75 -10.59
C TRP A 107 -0.62 7.34 -9.29
N ILE A 108 -0.75 6.04 -9.05
CA ILE A 108 -1.32 5.54 -7.79
C ILE A 108 -0.46 5.95 -6.58
N GLU A 109 -1.08 6.03 -5.42
CA GLU A 109 -0.35 6.17 -4.16
C GLU A 109 0.55 4.96 -3.89
N ASN A 110 1.74 5.22 -3.34
CA ASN A 110 2.77 4.20 -3.08
C ASN A 110 3.19 3.39 -4.33
N LEU A 111 3.22 4.05 -5.50
CA LEU A 111 3.51 3.46 -6.82
C LEU A 111 4.61 2.39 -6.80
N GLY A 112 5.80 2.73 -6.31
CA GLY A 112 6.94 1.81 -6.34
C GLY A 112 6.74 0.54 -5.52
N ALA A 113 6.00 0.60 -4.40
CA ALA A 113 5.66 -0.60 -3.65
C ALA A 113 4.53 -1.36 -4.35
N GLN A 114 3.44 -0.68 -4.70
CA GLN A 114 2.25 -1.33 -5.27
C GLN A 114 2.48 -1.89 -6.67
N MET A 115 3.42 -1.37 -7.45
CA MET A 115 3.73 -1.90 -8.77
C MET A 115 4.35 -3.31 -8.73
N ILE A 116 4.89 -3.73 -7.58
CA ILE A 116 5.40 -5.07 -7.38
C ILE A 116 4.22 -5.96 -6.97
N SER A 117 3.80 -6.83 -7.88
CA SER A 117 2.82 -7.88 -7.56
C SER A 117 3.43 -8.88 -6.59
N LYS A 118 4.64 -9.37 -6.91
CA LYS A 118 5.28 -10.46 -6.18
C LYS A 118 6.79 -10.48 -6.34
N VAL A 119 7.51 -10.77 -5.27
CA VAL A 119 8.94 -11.11 -5.30
C VAL A 119 9.15 -12.50 -4.76
N THR A 120 9.90 -13.31 -5.50
CA THR A 120 10.28 -14.66 -5.10
C THR A 120 11.80 -14.79 -5.11
N ILE A 121 12.35 -15.19 -3.97
CA ILE A 121 13.79 -15.40 -3.78
C ILE A 121 14.05 -16.90 -3.79
N THR A 122 14.81 -17.34 -4.79
CA THR A 122 15.10 -18.76 -5.03
C THR A 122 16.60 -19.02 -5.02
N CYS A 123 17.00 -20.17 -4.49
CA CYS A 123 18.39 -20.63 -4.56
C CYS A 123 18.38 -22.10 -4.97
N GLY A 124 18.97 -22.40 -6.14
CA GLY A 124 18.83 -23.73 -6.74
C GLY A 124 17.36 -24.03 -7.04
N ASN A 125 16.84 -25.13 -6.51
CA ASN A 125 15.45 -25.57 -6.72
C ASN A 125 14.48 -25.17 -5.59
N GLN A 126 14.95 -24.42 -4.58
CA GLN A 126 14.14 -24.07 -3.41
C GLN A 126 13.77 -22.59 -3.42
N THR A 127 12.50 -22.30 -3.12
CA THR A 127 12.02 -20.95 -2.79
C THR A 127 12.24 -20.68 -1.31
N ILE A 128 13.08 -19.70 -1.00
CA ILE A 128 13.45 -19.34 0.38
C ILE A 128 12.42 -18.38 0.97
N GLN A 129 12.01 -17.40 0.18
CA GLN A 129 11.12 -16.34 0.62
C GLN A 129 10.28 -15.83 -0.54
N GLU A 130 9.04 -15.48 -0.23
CA GLU A 130 8.07 -14.93 -1.15
C GLU A 130 7.26 -13.85 -0.42
N PHE A 131 7.06 -12.70 -1.06
CA PHE A 131 6.28 -11.59 -0.53
C PHE A 131 5.88 -10.62 -1.64
N SER A 132 4.84 -9.82 -1.41
CA SER A 132 4.34 -8.80 -2.33
C SER A 132 4.89 -7.41 -2.01
N GLY A 133 4.69 -6.49 -2.95
CA GLY A 133 4.93 -5.07 -2.72
C GLY A 133 4.04 -4.47 -1.62
N ALA A 134 2.83 -5.01 -1.43
CA ALA A 134 1.93 -4.60 -0.36
C ALA A 134 2.49 -4.98 1.02
N TYR A 135 3.13 -6.14 1.16
CA TYR A 135 3.86 -6.48 2.40
C TYR A 135 5.06 -5.56 2.64
N ILE A 136 5.84 -5.24 1.61
CA ILE A 136 6.95 -4.27 1.74
C ILE A 136 6.43 -2.94 2.28
N LEU A 137 5.34 -2.43 1.71
CA LEU A 137 4.70 -1.19 2.16
C LEU A 137 4.22 -1.31 3.62
N ALA A 138 3.46 -2.35 3.95
CA ALA A 138 2.88 -2.56 5.26
C ALA A 138 3.96 -2.68 6.36
N SER A 139 5.01 -3.49 6.11
CA SER A 139 6.11 -3.69 7.06
C SER A 139 6.88 -2.38 7.34
N ILE A 140 7.15 -1.58 6.31
CA ILE A 140 7.81 -0.27 6.48
C ILE A 140 6.91 0.70 7.24
N GLN A 141 5.62 0.78 6.87
CA GLN A 141 4.67 1.68 7.54
C GLN A 141 4.48 1.31 9.02
N ARG A 142 4.57 0.02 9.36
CA ARG A 142 4.48 -0.50 10.73
C ARG A 142 5.74 -0.21 11.56
N ASP A 143 6.93 -0.45 11.01
CA ASP A 143 8.16 -0.53 11.81
C ASP A 143 9.10 0.68 11.65
N PHE A 144 8.96 1.52 10.61
CA PHE A 144 9.93 2.60 10.35
C PHE A 144 9.51 3.94 10.99
N SER A 145 10.51 4.75 11.36
CA SER A 145 10.29 6.11 11.86
C SER A 145 9.81 7.05 10.74
N THR A 146 9.20 8.18 11.12
CA THR A 146 8.65 9.18 10.18
C THR A 146 9.69 9.67 9.17
N GLU A 147 10.93 9.91 9.58
CA GLU A 147 12.01 10.41 8.70
C GLU A 147 12.40 9.37 7.65
N LYS A 148 12.52 8.11 8.06
CA LYS A 148 12.83 7.01 7.14
C LYS A 148 11.66 6.69 6.22
N LYS A 149 10.42 6.78 6.73
CA LYS A 149 9.20 6.66 5.93
C LYS A 149 9.13 7.76 4.86
N THR A 150 9.41 9.02 5.22
CA THR A 150 9.44 10.15 4.26
C THR A 150 10.49 9.96 3.16
N LEU A 151 11.66 9.41 3.52
CA LEU A 151 12.68 9.05 2.53
C LEU A 151 12.20 7.91 1.63
N PHE A 152 11.58 6.88 2.22
CA PHE A 152 11.00 5.77 1.48
C PHE A 152 9.93 6.25 0.50
N ASP A 153 9.01 7.12 0.92
CA ASP A 153 7.98 7.73 0.08
C ASP A 153 8.59 8.42 -1.15
N LYS A 154 9.68 9.18 -0.97
CA LYS A 154 10.43 9.77 -2.09
C LYS A 154 11.06 8.73 -3.01
N MET A 155 11.61 7.65 -2.45
CA MET A 155 12.26 6.57 -3.20
C MET A 155 11.27 5.77 -4.06
N ILE A 156 10.05 5.54 -3.56
CA ILE A 156 9.00 4.79 -4.25
C ILE A 156 8.04 5.68 -5.06
N GLY A 157 8.27 6.99 -5.10
CA GLY A 157 7.44 7.92 -5.87
C GLY A 157 6.08 8.23 -5.23
N ASN A 158 5.92 8.02 -3.93
CA ASN A 158 4.76 8.46 -3.17
C ASN A 158 4.88 9.94 -2.80
N VAL A 159 4.86 10.81 -3.82
CA VAL A 159 5.04 12.26 -3.66
C VAL A 159 3.96 13.02 -4.42
N PRO A 160 3.54 14.21 -3.94
CA PRO A 160 2.50 15.00 -4.58
C PRO A 160 2.73 15.25 -6.07
N GLU A 161 3.99 15.38 -6.53
CA GLU A 161 4.25 15.58 -7.97
C GLU A 161 3.78 14.43 -8.87
N LEU A 162 3.57 13.23 -8.31
CA LEU A 162 3.16 12.03 -9.03
C LEU A 162 1.71 11.62 -8.74
N ASN A 163 1.28 11.64 -7.47
CA ASN A 163 -0.04 11.17 -7.05
C ASN A 163 -1.09 12.29 -6.88
N ASP A 164 -0.67 13.54 -6.67
CA ASP A 164 -1.55 14.72 -6.62
C ASP A 164 -0.95 15.95 -7.35
N PRO A 165 -0.78 15.88 -8.69
CA PRO A 165 -0.07 16.93 -9.43
C PRO A 165 -0.74 18.30 -9.37
N ALA A 166 -2.04 18.34 -9.06
CA ALA A 166 -2.84 19.56 -8.94
C ALA A 166 -2.49 20.40 -7.69
N ASN A 167 -1.96 19.75 -6.65
CA ASN A 167 -1.54 20.40 -5.40
C ASN A 167 -0.02 20.31 -5.16
N ALA A 168 0.74 19.95 -6.18
CA ALA A 168 2.19 19.84 -6.08
C ALA A 168 2.90 21.20 -6.16
N GLY A 169 3.87 21.42 -5.26
CA GLY A 169 4.69 22.64 -5.24
C GLY A 169 3.90 23.88 -4.82
N ALA A 170 3.77 24.86 -5.73
CA ALA A 170 3.03 26.10 -5.49
C ALA A 170 1.58 26.07 -6.02
N ARG A 171 1.14 24.94 -6.56
CA ARG A 171 -0.20 24.78 -7.15
C ARG A 171 -1.23 24.49 -6.05
N VAL A 172 -2.44 25.00 -6.25
CA VAL A 172 -3.61 24.73 -5.40
C VAL A 172 -4.77 24.44 -6.34
N ASN A 173 -5.20 23.18 -6.40
CA ASN A 173 -6.23 22.69 -7.32
C ASN A 173 -6.00 23.11 -8.79
N ALA A 174 -4.74 23.11 -9.23
CA ALA A 174 -4.35 23.54 -10.58
C ALA A 174 -3.49 22.48 -11.28
N TYR A 175 -4.15 21.54 -11.95
CA TYR A 175 -3.46 20.44 -12.63
C TYR A 175 -2.64 20.90 -13.86
N PRO A 176 -1.39 20.43 -14.06
CA PRO A 176 -0.53 20.80 -15.19
C PRO A 176 -0.92 20.07 -16.49
N ASN A 177 -2.01 20.47 -17.12
CA ASN A 177 -2.48 19.86 -18.38
C ASN A 177 -1.55 20.14 -19.56
N ALA A 178 -1.38 19.15 -20.44
CA ALA A 178 -0.69 19.31 -21.71
C ALA A 178 -1.68 19.68 -22.82
N TYR A 179 -1.35 20.67 -23.63
CA TYR A 179 -2.17 21.09 -24.77
C TYR A 179 -1.33 21.13 -26.05
N TYR A 180 -1.97 20.93 -27.19
CA TYR A 180 -1.32 20.97 -28.49
C TYR A 180 -0.56 22.29 -28.72
N THR A 181 0.62 22.19 -29.33
CA THR A 181 1.45 23.35 -29.68
C THR A 181 2.10 23.16 -31.04
N ASN A 182 2.27 24.26 -31.77
CA ASN A 182 2.99 24.29 -33.05
C ASN A 182 4.52 24.22 -32.88
N ASN A 183 5.04 24.24 -31.64
CA ASN A 183 6.46 24.12 -31.38
C ASN A 183 6.93 22.68 -31.72
N PRO A 184 7.95 22.49 -32.58
CA PRO A 184 8.44 21.16 -32.93
C PRO A 184 9.01 20.37 -31.75
N VAL A 185 9.37 21.04 -30.64
CA VAL A 185 9.79 20.38 -29.39
C VAL A 185 8.62 19.74 -28.63
N GLY A 186 7.38 20.16 -28.91
CA GLY A 186 6.18 19.69 -28.24
C GLY A 186 5.82 20.48 -26.98
N ALA A 187 4.72 20.07 -26.35
CA ALA A 187 4.24 20.63 -25.10
C ALA A 187 5.12 20.17 -23.92
N GLU A 188 5.15 20.97 -22.85
CA GLU A 188 5.78 20.55 -21.59
C GLU A 188 5.05 19.32 -21.01
N PRO A 189 5.76 18.30 -20.51
CA PRO A 189 5.16 17.18 -19.80
C PRO A 189 4.37 17.64 -18.57
N SER A 190 3.21 17.04 -18.36
CA SER A 190 2.42 17.21 -17.14
C SER A 190 3.18 16.68 -15.91
N LEU A 191 3.79 15.50 -16.05
CA LEU A 191 4.65 14.90 -15.06
C LEU A 191 5.98 14.51 -15.70
N ARG A 192 7.09 14.90 -15.07
CA ARG A 192 8.42 14.50 -15.53
C ARG A 192 8.81 13.13 -14.98
N GLY A 193 9.36 12.31 -15.85
CA GLY A 193 9.91 10.99 -15.56
C GLY A 193 11.08 11.05 -14.58
N ARG A 194 11.29 9.96 -13.85
CA ARG A 194 12.36 9.81 -12.85
C ARG A 194 12.57 8.32 -12.54
N THR A 195 13.74 7.98 -12.05
CA THR A 195 14.05 6.63 -11.56
C THR A 195 13.52 6.46 -10.14
N LEU A 196 12.74 5.41 -9.91
CA LEU A 196 12.36 4.94 -8.59
C LEU A 196 13.40 3.95 -8.06
N TYR A 197 13.61 3.94 -6.74
CA TYR A 197 14.54 3.03 -6.07
C TYR A 197 13.80 2.27 -4.97
N ILE A 198 13.21 1.13 -5.31
CA ILE A 198 12.32 0.39 -4.41
C ILE A 198 13.15 -0.60 -3.58
N PRO A 199 13.20 -0.48 -2.25
CA PRO A 199 13.93 -1.43 -1.42
C PRO A 199 13.23 -2.78 -1.42
N LEU A 200 14.00 -3.86 -1.63
CA LEU A 200 13.44 -5.21 -1.66
C LEU A 200 13.03 -5.69 -0.24
N ASN A 201 13.68 -5.19 0.82
CA ASN A 201 13.42 -5.57 2.22
C ASN A 201 13.31 -7.09 2.50
N ALA A 202 14.02 -7.91 1.73
CA ALA A 202 14.25 -9.31 2.05
C ALA A 202 14.96 -9.45 3.42
N TRP A 203 14.92 -10.65 4.00
CA TRP A 203 15.49 -10.88 5.33
C TRP A 203 16.97 -10.49 5.47
N PHE A 204 17.75 -10.63 4.39
CA PHE A 204 19.18 -10.30 4.36
C PHE A 204 19.48 -8.81 4.17
N ASN A 205 18.47 -7.99 3.80
CA ASN A 205 18.60 -6.54 3.65
C ASN A 205 18.41 -5.78 4.97
N ALA A 206 17.80 -6.40 5.99
CA ALA A 206 17.37 -5.68 7.19
C ALA A 206 18.54 -5.30 8.12
N LYS A 207 19.52 -6.21 8.26
CA LYS A 207 20.65 -6.09 9.17
C LYS A 207 21.89 -6.69 8.52
N THR A 208 23.03 -6.05 8.72
CA THR A 208 24.31 -6.50 8.12
C THR A 208 24.73 -7.89 8.60
N GLN A 209 24.33 -8.29 9.81
CA GLN A 209 24.58 -9.63 10.35
C GLN A 209 23.82 -10.74 9.64
N MET A 210 22.83 -10.39 8.81
CA MET A 210 21.99 -11.33 8.06
C MET A 210 22.32 -11.34 6.57
N ALA A 211 23.42 -10.68 6.17
CA ALA A 211 23.83 -10.62 4.77
C ALA A 211 23.93 -12.03 4.16
N PHE A 212 23.45 -12.16 2.93
CA PHE A 212 23.33 -13.45 2.27
C PHE A 212 24.71 -13.94 1.82
N PRO A 213 25.20 -15.12 2.29
CA PRO A 213 26.56 -15.57 2.04
C PRO A 213 26.71 -16.23 0.67
N LEU A 214 27.06 -15.43 -0.35
CA LEU A 214 27.30 -15.92 -1.71
C LEU A 214 28.48 -16.89 -1.79
N ILE A 215 29.51 -16.70 -0.97
CA ILE A 215 30.69 -17.59 -0.95
C ILE A 215 30.35 -19.01 -0.46
N SER A 216 29.34 -19.16 0.39
CA SER A 216 28.89 -20.46 0.89
C SER A 216 28.05 -21.24 -0.13
N LEU A 217 27.76 -20.64 -1.29
CA LEU A 217 27.05 -21.27 -2.40
C LEU A 217 28.03 -21.57 -3.52
N GLN A 218 28.39 -22.84 -3.72
CA GLN A 218 29.25 -23.24 -4.83
C GLN A 218 28.42 -23.71 -6.02
N TYR A 219 27.38 -24.52 -5.75
CA TYR A 219 26.61 -25.22 -6.79
C TYR A 219 25.32 -24.50 -7.18
N ASN A 220 24.80 -23.61 -6.33
CA ASN A 220 23.53 -22.90 -6.58
C ASN A 220 23.74 -21.41 -6.80
N ILE A 221 22.91 -20.83 -7.67
CA ILE A 221 22.88 -19.40 -7.92
C ILE A 221 21.64 -18.83 -7.23
N LEU A 222 21.81 -17.69 -6.55
CA LEU A 222 20.70 -16.91 -6.02
C LEU A 222 19.98 -16.21 -7.19
N GLN A 223 18.68 -16.41 -7.29
CA GLN A 223 17.82 -15.75 -8.26
C GLN A 223 16.71 -14.97 -7.55
N ILE A 224 16.56 -13.71 -7.94
CA ILE A 224 15.49 -12.84 -7.46
C ILE A 224 14.53 -12.64 -8.63
N ASN A 225 13.32 -13.18 -8.49
CA ASN A 225 12.25 -13.04 -9.47
C ASN A 225 11.31 -11.92 -9.02
N VAL A 226 11.18 -10.88 -9.82
CA VAL A 226 10.29 -9.74 -9.54
C VAL A 226 9.17 -9.75 -10.58
N THR A 227 7.94 -9.87 -10.12
CA THR A 227 6.73 -9.80 -10.95
C THR A 227 6.06 -8.46 -10.74
N MET A 228 5.91 -7.71 -11.82
CA MET A 228 5.34 -6.37 -11.84
C MET A 228 3.89 -6.42 -12.30
N ARG A 229 3.05 -5.57 -11.71
CA ARG A 229 1.67 -5.34 -12.13
C ARG A 229 1.60 -4.79 -13.55
N PRO A 230 0.50 -5.04 -14.28
CA PRO A 230 0.27 -4.44 -15.58
C PRO A 230 0.10 -2.91 -15.48
N ILE A 231 0.48 -2.20 -16.54
CA ILE A 231 0.49 -0.73 -16.55
C ILE A 231 -0.89 -0.11 -16.27
N PHE A 232 -1.98 -0.74 -16.73
CA PHE A 232 -3.33 -0.21 -16.47
C PHE A 232 -3.69 -0.14 -14.99
N GLU A 233 -2.99 -0.87 -14.10
CA GLU A 233 -3.21 -0.85 -12.66
C GLU A 233 -2.40 0.23 -11.92
N LEU A 234 -1.50 0.93 -12.63
CA LEU A 234 -0.49 1.80 -12.01
C LEU A 234 -0.86 3.29 -11.99
N PHE A 235 -1.93 3.70 -12.66
CA PHE A 235 -2.34 5.10 -12.72
C PHE A 235 -3.85 5.26 -12.82
N GLN A 236 -4.31 6.48 -12.62
CA GLN A 236 -5.71 6.88 -12.72
C GLN A 236 -5.84 8.03 -13.72
N ILE A 237 -6.97 8.08 -14.40
CA ILE A 237 -7.37 9.17 -15.31
C ILE A 237 -8.84 9.52 -15.06
N ARG A 238 -9.23 10.74 -15.38
CA ARG A 238 -10.65 11.10 -15.44
C ARG A 238 -11.30 10.46 -16.65
N ASP A 239 -12.50 9.90 -16.46
CA ASP A 239 -13.32 9.47 -17.58
C ASP A 239 -13.93 10.71 -18.26
N VAL A 240 -13.24 11.18 -19.29
CA VAL A 240 -13.56 12.40 -20.05
C VAL A 240 -14.93 12.41 -20.73
N TYR A 241 -15.59 11.25 -20.83
CA TYR A 241 -16.91 11.12 -21.47
C TYR A 241 -18.03 10.69 -20.50
N ASP A 242 -17.73 10.54 -19.20
CA ASP A 242 -18.74 10.26 -18.17
C ASP A 242 -19.23 11.55 -17.49
N SER A 243 -20.04 12.33 -18.21
CA SER A 243 -20.64 13.55 -17.65
C SER A 243 -21.68 13.29 -16.56
N ILE A 244 -22.25 12.08 -16.51
CA ILE A 244 -23.29 11.71 -15.53
C ILE A 244 -22.69 11.67 -14.12
N ASN A 245 -21.50 11.08 -13.99
CA ASN A 245 -20.79 10.97 -12.70
C ASN A 245 -19.73 12.06 -12.50
N ASN A 246 -19.83 13.18 -13.23
CA ASN A 246 -18.92 14.32 -13.13
C ASN A 246 -17.44 13.99 -13.45
N TYR A 247 -17.21 13.16 -14.46
CA TYR A 247 -15.89 12.78 -14.97
C TYR A 247 -14.98 12.22 -13.87
N PRO A 248 -15.36 11.09 -13.24
CA PRO A 248 -14.67 10.54 -12.08
C PRO A 248 -13.28 10.00 -12.46
N TYR A 249 -12.40 9.88 -11.46
CA TYR A 249 -11.12 9.19 -11.62
C TYR A 249 -11.32 7.68 -11.68
N VAL A 250 -10.88 7.03 -12.75
CA VAL A 250 -11.06 5.60 -12.97
C VAL A 250 -9.74 4.94 -13.34
N ALA A 251 -9.69 3.62 -13.17
CA ALA A 251 -8.66 2.81 -13.80
C ALA A 251 -8.84 2.89 -15.33
N PRO A 252 -7.77 3.10 -16.11
CA PRO A 252 -7.83 3.19 -17.55
C PRO A 252 -8.31 1.86 -18.16
N ASN A 253 -9.30 1.94 -19.06
CA ASN A 253 -9.75 0.79 -19.84
C ASN A 253 -9.14 0.82 -21.24
N PHE A 254 -8.10 0.02 -21.47
CA PHE A 254 -7.44 -0.08 -22.78
C PHE A 254 -8.28 -0.78 -23.87
N ASN A 255 -9.56 -1.11 -23.63
CA ASN A 255 -10.50 -1.42 -24.72
C ASN A 255 -11.13 -0.16 -25.33
N LEU A 256 -11.05 0.98 -24.64
CA LEU A 256 -11.56 2.26 -25.11
C LEU A 256 -10.46 3.04 -25.83
N TYR A 257 -10.75 3.58 -27.02
CA TYR A 257 -9.74 4.25 -27.85
C TYR A 257 -9.18 5.53 -27.21
N TYR A 258 -9.94 6.16 -26.32
CA TYR A 258 -9.60 7.44 -25.70
C TYR A 258 -8.79 7.25 -24.39
N MET A 259 -8.76 6.05 -23.82
CA MET A 259 -8.01 5.75 -22.57
C MET A 259 -6.66 5.03 -22.81
N GLN A 260 -6.21 4.93 -24.07
CA GLN A 260 -4.99 4.19 -24.43
C GLN A 260 -3.72 4.83 -23.87
N MET A 261 -2.77 4.00 -23.40
CA MET A 261 -1.52 4.47 -22.79
C MET A 261 -0.68 5.38 -23.70
N TYR A 262 -0.64 5.13 -25.01
CA TYR A 262 0.16 5.93 -25.95
C TYR A 262 -0.26 7.41 -25.95
N ARG A 263 -1.48 7.74 -25.55
CA ARG A 263 -1.96 9.14 -25.47
C ARG A 263 -1.20 9.95 -24.43
N PHE A 264 -0.63 9.28 -23.44
CA PHE A 264 0.06 9.88 -22.31
C PHE A 264 1.58 9.83 -22.42
N LEU A 265 2.13 9.05 -23.36
CA LEU A 265 3.58 8.86 -23.55
C LEU A 265 4.22 9.83 -24.54
N GLN A 266 3.41 10.68 -25.17
CA GLN A 266 3.89 11.65 -26.15
C GLN A 266 3.05 12.94 -26.10
N THR A 267 3.61 14.01 -26.66
CA THR A 267 2.92 15.29 -26.73
C THR A 267 1.61 15.19 -27.53
N PRO A 268 0.54 15.91 -27.14
CA PRO A 268 -0.71 15.94 -27.90
C PRO A 268 -0.44 16.35 -29.36
N PRO A 269 -0.80 15.53 -30.36
CA PRO A 269 -0.40 15.74 -31.76
C PRO A 269 -1.26 16.79 -32.49
N ASP A 270 -2.49 17.00 -32.04
CA ASP A 270 -3.45 17.96 -32.58
C ASP A 270 -4.45 18.39 -31.49
N ILE A 271 -5.39 19.27 -31.85
CA ILE A 271 -6.42 19.78 -30.94
C ILE A 271 -7.57 18.76 -30.78
N ASP A 272 -7.88 18.01 -31.84
CA ASP A 272 -9.08 17.15 -31.89
C ASP A 272 -8.92 15.84 -31.11
N LEU A 273 -7.69 15.31 -31.01
CA LEU A 273 -7.35 14.08 -30.30
C LEU A 273 -8.20 12.86 -30.66
N GLY A 274 -8.63 12.81 -31.92
CA GLY A 274 -9.45 11.75 -32.48
C GLY A 274 -8.76 10.38 -32.50
N VAL A 275 -9.45 9.39 -33.07
CA VAL A 275 -8.95 8.00 -33.15
C VAL A 275 -7.66 7.91 -33.96
N ASN A 276 -7.52 8.73 -35.01
CA ASN A 276 -6.40 8.70 -35.96
C ASN A 276 -5.34 9.80 -35.72
N SER A 277 -5.48 10.60 -34.65
CA SER A 277 -4.58 11.72 -34.36
C SER A 277 -3.16 11.28 -34.01
N TYR A 278 -3.03 10.13 -33.35
CA TYR A 278 -1.74 9.58 -32.90
C TYR A 278 -1.15 8.66 -33.97
N THR A 279 0.01 9.04 -34.50
CA THR A 279 0.78 8.25 -35.48
C THR A 279 1.48 7.04 -34.85
N ASP A 280 2.13 7.25 -33.70
CA ASP A 280 2.66 6.17 -32.87
C ASP A 280 1.62 5.76 -31.82
N GLN A 281 1.14 4.53 -31.94
CA GLN A 281 0.18 3.93 -31.01
C GLN A 281 0.83 2.84 -30.15
N ARG A 282 2.16 2.69 -30.24
CA ARG A 282 2.90 1.73 -29.43
C ARG A 282 2.96 2.26 -28.00
N GLY A 283 2.14 1.71 -27.11
CA GLY A 283 2.15 2.02 -25.67
C GLY A 283 3.37 1.46 -24.93
N VAL A 284 4.56 1.53 -25.51
CA VAL A 284 5.77 0.90 -24.98
C VAL A 284 6.38 1.79 -23.91
N TRP A 285 6.41 1.29 -22.68
CA TRP A 285 7.15 1.88 -21.58
C TRP A 285 8.43 1.08 -21.34
N ASN A 286 9.57 1.65 -21.75
CA ASN A 286 10.88 1.12 -21.38
C ASN A 286 11.21 1.55 -19.95
N ALA A 287 11.09 0.62 -19.01
CA ALA A 287 11.25 0.89 -17.59
C ALA A 287 12.70 0.70 -17.10
N ASP A 288 13.62 0.28 -17.97
CA ASP A 288 15.01 -0.07 -17.66
C ASP A 288 15.18 -0.82 -16.32
N ILE A 289 14.33 -1.83 -16.08
CA ILE A 289 14.31 -2.50 -14.78
C ILE A 289 15.65 -3.21 -14.49
N HIS A 290 16.24 -2.87 -13.35
CA HIS A 290 17.50 -3.45 -12.87
C HIS A 290 17.55 -3.49 -11.35
N LEU A 291 18.43 -4.32 -10.78
CA LEU A 291 18.74 -4.29 -9.35
C LEU A 291 20.00 -3.48 -9.09
N ASN A 292 19.97 -2.66 -8.04
CA ASN A 292 21.14 -2.02 -7.46
C ASN A 292 21.44 -2.71 -6.14
N CYS A 293 22.54 -3.45 -6.10
CA CYS A 293 22.88 -4.35 -5.01
C CYS A 293 24.18 -3.91 -4.32
N THR A 294 24.21 -3.91 -2.98
CA THR A 294 25.43 -3.70 -2.19
C THR A 294 26.08 -5.06 -1.90
N TYR A 295 27.32 -5.22 -2.32
CA TYR A 295 28.14 -6.41 -2.08
C TYR A 295 29.20 -6.10 -1.04
N CYS A 296 29.51 -7.10 -0.20
CA CYS A 296 30.57 -7.04 0.80
C CYS A 296 31.69 -8.00 0.46
N PHE A 297 32.92 -7.47 0.43
CA PHE A 297 34.17 -8.21 0.27
C PHE A 297 34.78 -8.43 1.63
N LEU A 298 35.02 -9.68 1.98
CA LEU A 298 35.65 -10.07 3.23
C LEU A 298 37.16 -10.23 3.04
N SER A 299 37.90 -10.20 4.14
CA SER A 299 39.32 -10.59 4.11
C SER A 299 39.47 -12.07 3.70
N ASN A 300 40.61 -12.43 3.13
CA ASN A 300 40.88 -13.82 2.70
C ASN A 300 40.75 -14.85 3.84
N GLU A 301 40.99 -14.45 5.08
CA GLU A 301 40.85 -15.33 6.24
C GLU A 301 39.38 -15.53 6.60
N GLU A 302 38.63 -14.44 6.66
CA GLU A 302 37.20 -14.47 7.01
C GLU A 302 36.38 -15.17 5.92
N SER A 303 36.68 -14.91 4.66
CA SER A 303 35.99 -15.56 3.53
C SER A 303 36.19 -17.08 3.54
N ARG A 304 37.38 -17.57 3.92
CA ARG A 304 37.63 -19.02 4.11
C ARG A 304 36.81 -19.59 5.27
N ILE A 305 36.70 -18.86 6.38
CA ILE A 305 35.90 -19.29 7.53
C ILE A 305 34.42 -19.38 7.14
N PHE A 306 33.89 -18.37 6.44
CA PHE A 306 32.51 -18.34 5.94
C PHE A 306 32.20 -19.47 4.94
N ALA A 307 33.17 -19.82 4.09
CA ALA A 307 33.02 -20.90 3.11
C ALA A 307 33.07 -22.30 3.74
N LEU A 308 33.89 -22.50 4.77
CA LEU A 308 34.09 -23.79 5.44
C LEU A 308 33.00 -24.11 6.46
N ASN A 309 32.55 -23.11 7.21
CA ASN A 309 31.62 -23.30 8.30
C ASN A 309 30.16 -23.17 7.83
N GLU A 310 29.29 -23.95 8.46
CA GLU A 310 27.85 -23.82 8.31
C GLU A 310 27.36 -22.45 8.78
N GLN A 311 26.56 -21.78 7.95
CA GLN A 311 25.88 -20.53 8.32
C GLN A 311 24.40 -20.80 8.55
N LYS A 312 23.85 -20.31 9.67
CA LYS A 312 22.43 -20.43 10.02
C LYS A 312 21.87 -19.06 10.30
N TYR A 313 20.75 -18.75 9.67
CA TYR A 313 20.05 -17.49 9.87
C TYR A 313 18.61 -17.75 10.23
N LEU A 314 18.19 -17.16 11.35
CA LEU A 314 16.81 -17.15 11.80
C LEU A 314 16.13 -15.90 11.22
N PHE A 315 15.06 -16.07 10.47
CA PHE A 315 14.40 -14.95 9.80
C PHE A 315 12.88 -15.12 9.77
N LYS A 316 12.19 -14.04 9.40
CA LYS A 316 10.75 -14.05 9.18
C LYS A 316 10.45 -14.35 7.72
N GLN A 317 9.87 -15.51 7.46
CA GLN A 317 9.26 -15.88 6.19
C GLN A 317 7.82 -15.36 6.16
N ILE A 318 7.38 -14.84 5.03
CA ILE A 318 6.05 -14.26 4.86
C ILE A 318 5.14 -15.28 4.19
N ARG A 319 3.89 -15.37 4.65
CA ARG A 319 2.79 -15.97 3.90
C ARG A 319 1.69 -14.94 3.74
N GLU A 320 1.18 -14.82 2.52
CA GLU A 320 0.08 -13.91 2.21
C GLU A 320 -1.16 -14.73 1.87
N SER A 321 -2.33 -14.32 2.36
CA SER A 321 -3.61 -14.96 2.07
C SER A 321 -4.67 -13.90 1.83
N VAL A 322 -5.47 -14.09 0.78
CA VAL A 322 -6.54 -13.17 0.40
C VAL A 322 -7.88 -13.90 0.56
N PHE A 323 -8.78 -13.29 1.32
CA PHE A 323 -10.14 -13.79 1.53
C PHE A 323 -11.13 -12.81 0.90
N TYR A 324 -11.94 -13.31 -0.03
CA TYR A 324 -12.88 -12.50 -0.78
C TYR A 324 -14.26 -12.48 -0.12
N ASN A 325 -14.98 -11.38 -0.29
CA ASN A 325 -16.38 -11.21 0.10
C ASN A 325 -16.66 -11.36 1.61
N VAL A 326 -15.81 -10.76 2.45
CA VAL A 326 -15.94 -10.74 3.91
C VAL A 326 -16.79 -9.53 4.35
N THR A 327 -18.12 -9.65 4.24
CA THR A 327 -19.07 -8.63 4.73
C THR A 327 -19.88 -9.13 5.93
N GLY A 328 -20.13 -8.23 6.87
CA GLY A 328 -20.92 -8.48 8.08
C GLY A 328 -20.16 -9.38 9.05
N SER A 329 -20.88 -10.24 9.76
CA SER A 329 -20.28 -11.24 10.65
C SER A 329 -19.84 -12.46 9.83
N ASN A 330 -18.54 -12.75 9.85
CA ASN A 330 -17.95 -13.85 9.11
C ASN A 330 -16.93 -14.61 9.94
N LYS A 331 -16.76 -15.90 9.63
CA LYS A 331 -15.76 -16.79 10.22
C LYS A 331 -14.85 -17.26 9.11
N ILE A 332 -13.60 -16.80 9.14
CA ILE A 332 -12.60 -17.11 8.13
C ILE A 332 -11.72 -18.22 8.67
N GLU A 333 -11.73 -19.37 8.00
CA GLU A 333 -10.81 -20.45 8.31
C GLU A 333 -9.44 -20.18 7.69
N LEU A 334 -8.39 -20.33 8.49
CA LEU A 334 -7.03 -20.02 8.14
C LEU A 334 -6.19 -21.30 8.12
N ASP A 335 -5.65 -21.64 6.96
CA ASP A 335 -4.66 -22.71 6.82
C ASP A 335 -3.27 -22.18 7.23
N SER A 336 -3.01 -22.10 8.54
CA SER A 336 -1.75 -21.58 9.06
C SER A 336 -0.82 -22.67 9.61
N VAL A 337 0.47 -22.56 9.27
CA VAL A 337 1.48 -23.58 9.59
C VAL A 337 2.78 -22.90 10.04
N GLY A 338 3.44 -23.48 11.03
CA GLY A 338 4.75 -23.04 11.54
C GLY A 338 4.68 -22.15 12.77
N MET A 339 5.81 -21.46 13.04
CA MET A 339 5.97 -20.59 14.20
C MET A 339 5.65 -19.15 13.83
N ILE A 340 4.55 -18.59 14.33
CA ILE A 340 4.05 -17.28 13.91
C ILE A 340 4.39 -16.22 14.93
N SER A 341 5.01 -15.13 14.50
CA SER A 341 5.33 -13.98 15.35
C SER A 341 4.27 -12.89 15.32
N SER A 342 3.69 -12.60 14.15
CA SER A 342 2.75 -11.49 13.99
C SER A 342 1.83 -11.69 12.78
N TYR A 343 0.69 -11.01 12.83
CA TYR A 343 -0.23 -10.79 11.72
C TYR A 343 -0.32 -9.31 11.40
N MET A 344 -0.33 -9.00 10.12
CA MET A 344 -0.80 -7.71 9.60
C MET A 344 -1.95 -7.99 8.67
N PHE A 345 -3.02 -7.21 8.75
CA PHE A 345 -4.15 -7.39 7.85
C PHE A 345 -4.87 -6.08 7.60
N TYR A 346 -5.53 -6.00 6.45
CA TYR A 346 -6.41 -4.89 6.12
C TYR A 346 -7.62 -5.40 5.36
N PHE A 347 -8.66 -4.59 5.36
CA PHE A 347 -9.82 -4.78 4.51
C PHE A 347 -9.78 -3.75 3.39
N GLN A 348 -10.19 -4.15 2.21
CA GLN A 348 -10.29 -3.29 1.05
C GLN A 348 -11.58 -3.57 0.31
N ARG A 349 -12.19 -2.54 -0.27
CA ARG A 349 -13.39 -2.72 -1.09
C ARG A 349 -13.08 -3.61 -2.30
N SER A 350 -14.03 -4.46 -2.66
CA SER A 350 -13.91 -5.39 -3.80
C SER A 350 -13.80 -4.68 -5.14
N ASP A 351 -14.22 -3.42 -5.22
CA ASP A 351 -14.22 -2.58 -6.41
C ASP A 351 -13.02 -1.61 -6.49
N ALA A 352 -12.05 -1.72 -5.58
CA ALA A 352 -10.86 -0.86 -5.56
C ALA A 352 -10.03 -0.92 -6.86
N ASN A 353 -10.06 -2.07 -7.54
CA ASN A 353 -9.40 -2.29 -8.84
C ASN A 353 -10.01 -1.44 -9.97
N LEU A 354 -11.30 -1.08 -9.90
CA LEU A 354 -11.94 -0.21 -10.89
C LEU A 354 -11.40 1.22 -10.87
N ARG A 355 -10.73 1.58 -9.77
CA ARG A 355 -10.16 2.90 -9.51
C ARG A 355 -8.65 2.85 -9.27
N ASN A 356 -8.01 1.69 -9.25
CA ASN A 356 -6.59 1.53 -8.86
C ASN A 356 -6.26 2.10 -7.46
N GLU A 357 -7.18 1.99 -6.52
CA GLU A 357 -7.02 2.49 -5.14
C GLU A 357 -6.38 1.44 -4.22
N TRP A 358 -5.24 0.90 -4.63
CA TRP A 358 -4.59 -0.26 -3.98
C TRP A 358 -4.12 0.00 -2.55
N SER A 359 -3.79 1.26 -2.23
CA SER A 359 -3.34 1.69 -0.90
C SER A 359 -4.48 2.19 -0.01
N ASN A 360 -5.73 2.16 -0.49
CA ASN A 360 -6.89 2.60 0.27
C ASN A 360 -7.48 1.43 1.08
N TYR A 361 -7.40 1.55 2.41
CA TYR A 361 -7.91 0.57 3.38
C TYR A 361 -9.20 1.03 4.07
N SER A 362 -9.88 2.03 3.49
CA SER A 362 -11.12 2.58 4.00
C SER A 362 -12.32 2.18 3.16
N ASN A 363 -13.52 2.39 3.71
CA ASN A 363 -14.78 2.21 3.01
C ASN A 363 -15.05 3.34 2.00
N TRP A 364 -14.33 4.45 2.07
CA TRP A 364 -14.46 5.52 1.08
C TRP A 364 -13.86 5.07 -0.26
N PRO A 365 -14.52 5.35 -1.39
CA PRO A 365 -14.03 4.95 -2.70
C PRO A 365 -12.71 5.65 -3.07
N TYR A 366 -12.46 6.84 -2.50
CA TYR A 366 -11.26 7.66 -2.62
C TYR A 366 -10.86 8.22 -1.24
N ASN A 367 -9.80 9.02 -1.17
CA ASN A 367 -9.28 9.60 0.08
C ASN A 367 -10.09 10.78 0.67
N TYR A 368 -11.33 10.97 0.23
CA TYR A 368 -12.24 12.02 0.69
C TYR A 368 -13.64 11.45 1.00
N ILE A 369 -14.42 12.18 1.80
CA ILE A 369 -15.75 11.76 2.20
C ILE A 369 -16.69 11.70 0.97
N PRO A 370 -17.45 10.61 0.75
CA PRO A 370 -18.29 10.46 -0.44
C PRO A 370 -19.39 11.52 -0.57
N GLN A 371 -20.13 11.76 0.51
CA GLN A 371 -21.20 12.75 0.58
C GLN A 371 -20.82 13.80 1.61
N ASP A 372 -20.33 14.94 1.11
CA ASP A 372 -19.91 16.07 1.95
C ASP A 372 -21.05 17.09 2.13
N ILE A 373 -20.74 18.19 2.81
CA ILE A 373 -21.66 19.30 3.07
C ILE A 373 -22.12 19.99 1.76
N THR A 374 -23.40 20.34 1.70
CA THR A 374 -24.01 21.10 0.59
C THR A 374 -24.50 22.47 1.06
N PRO A 375 -24.51 23.50 0.21
CA PRO A 375 -25.09 24.80 0.57
C PRO A 375 -26.51 24.66 1.09
N ALA A 376 -26.82 25.35 2.20
CA ALA A 376 -28.15 25.33 2.80
C ALA A 376 -29.18 25.93 1.81
N PRO A 377 -30.35 25.31 1.63
CA PRO A 377 -31.36 25.83 0.72
C PRO A 377 -31.91 27.17 1.21
N THR A 378 -32.12 28.10 0.27
CA THR A 378 -32.74 29.40 0.55
C THR A 378 -34.24 29.27 0.78
N ASP A 379 -34.86 28.26 0.19
CA ASP A 379 -36.27 27.94 0.37
C ASP A 379 -36.44 26.88 1.47
N GLY A 380 -37.53 26.96 2.21
CA GLY A 380 -37.78 26.07 3.35
C GLY A 380 -39.20 26.16 3.86
N SER A 381 -39.44 25.68 5.07
CA SER A 381 -40.78 25.69 5.69
C SER A 381 -40.95 26.75 6.78
N PHE A 382 -39.93 27.56 7.05
CA PHE A 382 -39.97 28.56 8.12
C PHE A 382 -40.55 29.87 7.57
N ASN A 383 -41.75 30.25 8.02
CA ASN A 383 -42.41 31.47 7.54
C ASN A 383 -41.82 32.73 8.18
N VAL A 384 -41.51 33.74 7.37
CA VAL A 384 -41.11 35.08 7.80
C VAL A 384 -41.87 36.15 7.03
N VAL A 385 -42.23 37.23 7.71
CA VAL A 385 -42.86 38.39 7.07
C VAL A 385 -41.76 39.31 6.55
N ARG A 386 -41.71 39.53 5.24
CA ARG A 386 -40.79 40.49 4.60
C ARG A 386 -41.53 41.73 4.13
N THR A 387 -41.01 42.90 4.50
CA THR A 387 -41.49 44.19 3.99
C THR A 387 -40.76 44.51 2.68
N ASN A 388 -41.52 44.61 1.60
CA ASN A 388 -41.03 45.01 0.29
C ASN A 388 -40.65 46.49 0.27
N PRO A 389 -39.83 46.94 -0.72
CA PRO A 389 -39.45 48.34 -0.86
C PRO A 389 -40.63 49.32 -1.03
N ASP A 390 -41.80 48.81 -1.43
CA ASP A 390 -43.05 49.55 -1.59
C ASP A 390 -43.86 49.70 -0.28
N GLY A 391 -43.37 49.15 0.84
CA GLY A 391 -44.02 49.17 2.15
C GLY A 391 -45.05 48.05 2.38
N THR A 392 -45.29 47.18 1.40
CA THR A 392 -46.17 46.01 1.56
C THR A 392 -45.46 44.85 2.29
N THR A 393 -46.19 44.07 3.08
CA THR A 393 -45.66 42.88 3.76
C THR A 393 -46.09 41.61 3.04
N SER A 394 -45.15 40.68 2.80
CA SER A 394 -45.41 39.36 2.22
C SER A 394 -44.90 38.25 3.14
N ASP A 395 -45.67 37.17 3.27
CA ASP A 395 -45.24 35.93 3.90
C ASP A 395 -44.30 35.18 2.95
N VAL A 396 -43.07 34.94 3.39
CA VAL A 396 -42.04 34.24 2.62
C VAL A 396 -41.58 33.05 3.44
N PHE A 397 -41.62 31.87 2.83
CA PHE A 397 -41.06 30.67 3.43
C PHE A 397 -39.57 30.59 3.11
N ILE A 398 -38.74 30.60 4.16
CA ILE A 398 -37.30 30.58 4.04
C ILE A 398 -36.72 29.28 4.59
N GLY A 399 -35.60 28.87 4.00
CA GLY A 399 -34.71 27.84 4.50
C GLY A 399 -33.51 28.45 5.24
N PRO A 400 -32.66 27.61 5.85
CA PRO A 400 -31.49 28.06 6.60
C PRO A 400 -30.42 28.74 5.74
N GLY A 401 -30.52 28.71 4.42
CA GLY A 401 -29.62 29.39 3.48
C GLY A 401 -29.83 30.90 3.38
N VAL A 402 -30.92 31.44 3.92
CA VAL A 402 -31.23 32.88 3.86
C VAL A 402 -31.77 33.38 5.20
N ASN A 403 -31.35 34.58 5.59
CA ASN A 403 -31.84 35.25 6.78
C ASN A 403 -33.22 35.89 6.55
N THR A 404 -33.87 36.31 7.63
CA THR A 404 -35.12 37.08 7.60
C THR A 404 -35.00 38.33 6.71
N ASN A 405 -33.85 39.00 6.77
CA ASN A 405 -33.53 40.21 5.99
C ASN A 405 -33.20 39.95 4.50
N GLY A 406 -33.25 38.71 4.02
CA GLY A 406 -32.95 38.38 2.62
C GLY A 406 -31.47 38.14 2.29
N LEU A 407 -30.56 38.34 3.24
CA LEU A 407 -29.14 38.07 3.03
C LEU A 407 -28.85 36.57 3.16
N LEU A 408 -28.02 36.05 2.24
CA LEU A 408 -27.55 34.67 2.31
C LEU A 408 -26.76 34.45 3.60
N THR A 409 -27.00 33.31 4.23
CA THR A 409 -26.32 32.95 5.49
C THR A 409 -24.92 32.39 5.26
N GLY A 410 -24.69 31.79 4.09
CA GLY A 410 -23.45 31.04 3.80
C GLY A 410 -23.35 29.73 4.58
N TRP A 411 -24.42 29.26 5.21
CA TRP A 411 -24.43 27.99 5.93
C TRP A 411 -24.40 26.80 4.97
N MET A 412 -23.79 25.72 5.44
CA MET A 412 -23.72 24.43 4.75
C MET A 412 -24.45 23.39 5.62
N LEU A 413 -25.09 22.42 5.00
CA LEU A 413 -25.77 21.30 5.67
C LEU A 413 -25.08 19.99 5.35
N THR A 414 -25.04 19.07 6.32
CA THR A 414 -24.42 17.75 6.18
C THR A 414 -25.23 16.75 5.33
N GLY A 415 -26.47 17.10 4.96
CA GLY A 415 -27.37 16.21 4.24
C GLY A 415 -27.93 15.07 5.10
N ASP A 416 -28.50 14.07 4.43
CA ASP A 416 -29.04 12.86 5.05
C ASP A 416 -27.92 11.88 5.46
N TYR A 417 -28.18 11.08 6.49
CA TYR A 417 -27.21 10.06 6.95
C TYR A 417 -27.01 8.97 5.89
N THR A 418 -25.75 8.68 5.54
CA THR A 418 -25.37 7.58 4.64
C THR A 418 -24.33 6.67 5.30
N SER A 419 -24.47 5.35 5.11
CA SER A 419 -23.48 4.39 5.60
C SER A 419 -22.13 4.52 4.87
N GLU A 420 -22.15 5.00 3.63
CA GLU A 420 -20.96 5.28 2.81
C GLU A 420 -20.00 6.27 3.46
N ASN A 421 -20.52 7.22 4.25
CA ASN A 421 -19.68 8.19 4.96
C ASN A 421 -18.91 7.56 6.13
N THR A 422 -19.23 6.33 6.56
CA THR A 422 -18.45 5.60 7.56
C THR A 422 -17.11 5.20 6.95
N LYS A 423 -15.98 5.63 7.53
CA LYS A 423 -14.63 5.39 7.00
C LYS A 423 -14.08 4.00 7.30
N ASP A 424 -14.17 3.56 8.56
CA ASP A 424 -13.57 2.30 9.01
C ASP A 424 -14.43 1.09 8.60
N ILE A 425 -13.79 0.06 8.05
CA ILE A 425 -14.48 -1.15 7.57
C ILE A 425 -14.73 -2.14 8.72
N LEU A 426 -13.70 -2.41 9.53
CA LEU A 426 -13.75 -3.39 10.62
C LEU A 426 -14.40 -2.80 11.86
N ILE A 427 -15.37 -3.51 12.43
CA ILE A 427 -16.00 -3.19 13.71
C ILE A 427 -15.31 -3.96 14.83
N SER A 428 -15.17 -5.29 14.69
CA SER A 428 -14.54 -6.14 15.69
C SER A 428 -13.86 -7.38 15.09
N PHE A 429 -12.89 -7.92 15.84
CA PHE A 429 -12.09 -9.07 15.45
C PHE A 429 -11.81 -9.97 16.64
N ALA A 430 -11.72 -11.28 16.41
CA ALA A 430 -11.41 -12.32 17.38
C ALA A 430 -10.61 -13.46 16.72
N ILE A 431 -9.89 -14.23 17.54
CA ILE A 431 -9.11 -15.39 17.10
C ILE A 431 -9.52 -16.60 17.91
N LEU A 432 -9.92 -17.67 17.22
CA LEU A 432 -10.23 -18.96 17.82
C LEU A 432 -9.24 -20.02 17.33
N LEU A 433 -8.82 -20.87 18.27
CA LEU A 433 -7.95 -22.02 18.03
C LEU A 433 -8.67 -23.26 18.58
N ASP A 434 -8.94 -24.24 17.71
CA ASP A 434 -9.71 -25.45 18.01
C ASP A 434 -11.03 -25.17 18.76
N GLY A 435 -11.73 -24.11 18.36
CA GLY A 435 -13.01 -23.69 18.93
C GLY A 435 -12.92 -22.94 20.26
N SER A 436 -11.73 -22.74 20.82
CA SER A 436 -11.51 -21.93 22.02
C SER A 436 -11.00 -20.53 21.66
N TYR A 437 -11.48 -19.49 22.34
CA TYR A 437 -10.99 -18.13 22.13
C TYR A 437 -9.55 -17.99 22.61
N ARG A 438 -8.66 -17.72 21.66
CA ARG A 438 -7.30 -17.28 21.94
C ARG A 438 -7.26 -15.77 22.12
N GLU A 439 -8.03 -15.03 21.34
CA GLU A 439 -8.31 -13.62 21.55
C GLU A 439 -9.82 -13.42 21.54
N ASN A 440 -10.36 -12.87 22.61
CA ASN A 440 -11.78 -12.55 22.69
C ASN A 440 -12.12 -11.46 21.67
N THR A 441 -13.40 -11.31 21.34
CA THR A 441 -13.85 -10.25 20.43
C THR A 441 -13.46 -8.87 20.97
N GLN A 442 -12.60 -8.17 20.24
CA GLN A 442 -12.18 -6.81 20.55
C GLN A 442 -12.61 -5.85 19.44
N PRO A 443 -12.90 -4.58 19.76
CA PRO A 443 -13.20 -3.57 18.75
C PRO A 443 -11.95 -3.27 17.89
N SER A 444 -12.16 -2.81 16.67
CA SER A 444 -11.10 -2.51 15.70
C SER A 444 -10.03 -1.54 16.21
N GLY A 445 -10.39 -0.62 17.11
CA GLY A 445 -9.46 0.30 17.75
C GLY A 445 -8.34 -0.38 18.56
N VAL A 446 -8.53 -1.61 19.06
CA VAL A 446 -7.47 -2.36 19.73
C VAL A 446 -6.34 -2.69 18.74
N TYR A 447 -6.70 -3.19 17.57
CA TYR A 447 -5.75 -3.59 16.53
C TYR A 447 -5.24 -2.40 15.70
N ASN A 448 -6.01 -1.30 15.64
CA ASN A 448 -5.59 -0.09 14.94
C ASN A 448 -4.72 0.83 15.78
N TYR A 449 -4.90 0.87 17.11
CA TYR A 449 -4.18 1.83 17.98
C TYR A 449 -3.35 1.15 19.07
N ILE A 450 -3.94 0.26 19.88
CA ILE A 450 -3.27 -0.29 21.07
C ILE A 450 -2.12 -1.22 20.68
N GLU A 451 -2.34 -2.13 19.73
CA GLU A 451 -1.30 -3.04 19.23
C GLU A 451 -0.16 -2.27 18.59
N LYS A 452 -0.46 -1.26 17.77
CA LYS A 452 0.56 -0.39 17.16
C LYS A 452 1.37 0.36 18.22
N TYR A 453 0.70 0.96 19.20
CA TYR A 453 1.35 1.73 20.26
C TYR A 453 2.29 0.89 21.13
N THR A 454 1.96 -0.37 21.38
CA THR A 454 2.69 -1.21 22.34
C THR A 454 3.74 -2.11 21.72
N ARG A 455 3.56 -2.57 20.47
CA ARG A 455 4.39 -3.63 19.86
C ARG A 455 5.15 -3.20 18.62
N THR A 456 4.82 -2.04 18.07
CA THR A 456 5.41 -1.53 16.83
C THR A 456 6.12 -0.21 17.10
N THR A 457 7.11 0.11 16.29
CA THR A 457 7.89 1.35 16.41
C THR A 457 7.35 2.51 15.57
N GLY A 458 6.48 2.23 14.60
CA GLY A 458 5.93 3.19 13.65
C GLY A 458 4.44 3.48 13.86
N ASN A 459 3.88 4.30 12.96
CA ASN A 459 2.47 4.65 12.91
C ASN A 459 1.90 4.24 11.55
N ALA A 460 1.57 2.95 11.42
CA ALA A 460 0.91 2.41 10.24
C ALA A 460 -0.46 3.09 10.02
N PRO A 461 -0.87 3.33 8.75
CA PRO A 461 -2.11 4.03 8.44
C PRO A 461 -3.34 3.33 9.04
N ASP A 462 -4.41 4.10 9.22
CA ASP A 462 -5.71 3.56 9.65
C ASP A 462 -6.22 2.54 8.62
N GLY A 463 -6.81 1.45 9.10
CA GLY A 463 -7.26 0.32 8.28
C GLY A 463 -6.20 -0.76 8.06
N LEU A 464 -4.91 -0.47 8.27
CA LEU A 464 -3.87 -1.49 8.40
C LEU A 464 -3.78 -1.94 9.87
N TYR A 465 -4.42 -3.06 10.19
CA TYR A 465 -4.49 -3.63 11.52
C TYR A 465 -3.28 -4.53 11.81
N CYS A 466 -2.85 -4.56 13.08
CA CYS A 466 -1.75 -5.40 13.54
C CYS A 466 -2.21 -6.29 14.69
N TYR A 467 -1.71 -7.51 14.73
CA TYR A 467 -1.85 -8.41 15.87
C TYR A 467 -0.54 -9.14 16.13
N ASN A 468 0.00 -9.02 17.34
CA ASN A 468 1.34 -9.53 17.64
C ASN A 468 1.33 -10.64 18.70
N TYR A 469 2.00 -11.76 18.39
CA TYR A 469 2.39 -12.75 19.38
C TYR A 469 3.75 -12.42 20.01
N CYS A 470 4.53 -11.56 19.37
CA CYS A 470 5.82 -11.06 19.82
C CYS A 470 5.68 -9.77 20.65
N LEU A 471 6.72 -9.45 21.43
CA LEU A 471 6.79 -8.18 22.17
C LEU A 471 7.22 -7.01 21.28
N ASP A 472 7.91 -7.29 20.17
CA ASP A 472 8.43 -6.30 19.22
C ASP A 472 8.36 -6.87 17.80
N SER A 473 7.70 -6.15 16.90
CA SER A 473 7.50 -6.56 15.50
C SER A 473 8.65 -6.16 14.56
N SER A 474 9.61 -5.32 14.98
CA SER A 474 10.59 -4.72 14.09
C SER A 474 11.52 -5.74 13.43
N ASN A 475 11.64 -5.68 12.10
CA ASN A 475 12.60 -6.49 11.34
C ASN A 475 14.07 -6.08 11.60
N LEU A 476 14.32 -4.96 12.28
CA LEU A 476 15.67 -4.52 12.66
C LEU A 476 16.19 -5.25 13.91
N ILE A 477 15.32 -5.93 14.67
CA ILE A 477 15.69 -6.64 15.89
C ILE A 477 15.77 -8.14 15.55
N LEU A 478 16.98 -8.69 15.68
CA LEU A 478 17.26 -10.07 15.31
C LEU A 478 16.78 -11.08 16.36
N GLN A 479 16.66 -10.65 17.62
CA GLN A 479 16.25 -11.52 18.72
C GLN A 479 14.72 -11.67 18.72
N PRO A 480 14.16 -12.88 18.52
CA PRO A 480 12.74 -13.10 18.64
C PRO A 480 12.27 -12.88 20.08
N SER A 481 11.05 -12.38 20.23
CA SER A 481 10.45 -12.00 21.52
C SER A 481 9.08 -12.62 21.78
N GLY A 482 8.67 -13.61 20.98
CA GLY A 482 7.42 -14.35 21.15
C GLY A 482 6.92 -14.91 19.81
N ALA A 483 6.35 -16.10 19.85
CA ALA A 483 5.70 -16.73 18.71
C ALA A 483 4.76 -17.85 19.19
N ILE A 484 3.78 -18.19 18.36
CA ILE A 484 2.86 -19.32 18.58
C ILE A 484 3.10 -20.40 17.53
N ASN A 485 3.05 -21.67 17.94
CA ASN A 485 3.16 -22.80 17.02
C ASN A 485 1.79 -23.18 16.47
N MET A 486 1.50 -22.83 15.22
CA MET A 486 0.21 -23.15 14.59
C MET A 486 0.05 -24.64 14.23
N ASN A 487 1.13 -25.41 14.15
CA ASN A 487 1.05 -26.86 13.84
C ASN A 487 0.34 -27.68 14.93
N ARG A 488 0.08 -27.08 16.10
CA ARG A 488 -0.60 -27.74 17.22
C ARG A 488 -2.12 -27.65 17.14
N PHE A 489 -2.65 -26.78 16.29
CA PHE A 489 -4.08 -26.53 16.16
C PHE A 489 -4.56 -27.08 14.81
N ASN A 490 -5.71 -27.74 14.80
CA ASN A 490 -6.29 -28.29 13.57
C ASN A 490 -7.21 -27.27 12.90
N ASN A 491 -7.90 -26.44 13.69
CA ASN A 491 -8.83 -25.44 13.21
C ASN A 491 -8.45 -24.06 13.75
N ILE A 492 -8.12 -23.14 12.85
CA ILE A 492 -7.74 -21.76 13.16
C ILE A 492 -8.78 -20.86 12.48
N VAL A 493 -9.53 -20.10 13.28
CA VAL A 493 -10.63 -19.27 12.77
C VAL A 493 -10.42 -17.83 13.19
N LEU A 494 -10.53 -16.93 12.22
CA LEU A 494 -10.64 -15.49 12.44
C LEU A 494 -12.12 -15.10 12.41
N GLU A 495 -12.63 -14.58 13.51
CA GLU A 495 -13.98 -14.04 13.59
C GLU A 495 -13.93 -12.54 13.33
N THR A 496 -14.62 -12.09 12.30
CA THR A 496 -14.59 -10.68 11.87
C THR A 496 -16.00 -10.13 11.76
N VAL A 497 -16.22 -8.91 12.21
CA VAL A 497 -17.46 -8.16 11.96
C VAL A 497 -17.10 -6.87 11.24
N THR A 498 -17.61 -6.69 10.02
CA THR A 498 -17.46 -5.45 9.24
C THR A 498 -18.75 -4.64 9.25
N ILE A 499 -18.67 -3.39 8.79
CA ILE A 499 -19.86 -2.63 8.39
C ILE A 499 -20.61 -3.33 7.25
N ASN A 500 -21.87 -2.93 7.04
CA ASN A 500 -22.67 -3.36 5.91
C ASN A 500 -22.63 -2.28 4.83
N PRO A 501 -22.15 -2.57 3.61
CA PRO A 501 -22.20 -1.66 2.48
C PRO A 501 -23.65 -1.28 2.08
N PRO A 502 -23.84 -0.24 1.25
CA PRO A 502 -25.15 0.05 0.66
C PRO A 502 -25.66 -1.13 -0.19
N LEU A 503 -26.98 -1.31 -0.20
CA LEU A 503 -27.65 -2.36 -0.97
C LEU A 503 -27.65 -2.00 -2.45
N ASP A 504 -27.35 -2.98 -3.30
CA ASP A 504 -27.42 -2.80 -4.75
C ASP A 504 -28.88 -2.61 -5.19
N PRO A 505 -29.25 -1.44 -5.78
CA PRO A 505 -30.60 -1.19 -6.27
C PRO A 505 -31.05 -2.17 -7.37
N LEU A 506 -30.11 -2.80 -8.07
CA LEU A 506 -30.32 -3.78 -9.14
C LEU A 506 -30.21 -5.23 -8.65
N ALA A 507 -30.05 -5.46 -7.34
CA ALA A 507 -29.93 -6.80 -6.76
C ALA A 507 -31.14 -7.68 -7.09
N GLN A 508 -30.98 -8.61 -8.03
CA GLN A 508 -32.02 -9.58 -8.39
C GLN A 508 -32.20 -10.60 -7.27
N THR A 509 -33.43 -10.69 -6.74
CA THR A 509 -33.79 -11.65 -5.70
C THR A 509 -34.54 -12.81 -6.36
N LEU A 510 -34.00 -14.02 -6.30
CA LEU A 510 -34.71 -15.20 -6.80
C LEU A 510 -35.72 -15.64 -5.73
N THR A 511 -36.98 -15.25 -5.94
CA THR A 511 -38.08 -15.69 -5.10
C THR A 511 -38.50 -17.07 -5.57
N ILE A 512 -38.24 -18.10 -4.76
CA ILE A 512 -38.68 -19.47 -5.02
C ILE A 512 -40.13 -19.53 -4.54
N CYS A 513 -41.06 -19.59 -5.50
CA CYS A 513 -42.48 -19.77 -5.23
C CYS A 513 -42.88 -21.24 -5.37
N ASP A 514 -43.87 -21.65 -4.59
CA ASP A 514 -44.53 -22.96 -4.75
C ASP A 514 -45.19 -23.01 -6.15
N PRO A 515 -44.85 -24.00 -6.99
CA PRO A 515 -45.37 -24.10 -8.35
C PRO A 515 -46.89 -24.35 -8.43
N GLN A 516 -47.57 -24.73 -7.34
CA GLN A 516 -49.02 -24.94 -7.33
C GLN A 516 -49.82 -23.82 -6.65
N THR A 517 -49.25 -23.13 -5.66
CA THR A 517 -49.97 -22.11 -4.87
C THR A 517 -49.50 -20.68 -5.12
N GLY A 518 -48.35 -20.48 -5.76
CA GLY A 518 -47.75 -19.16 -5.98
C GLY A 518 -47.26 -18.47 -4.71
N ASN A 519 -47.37 -19.12 -3.55
CA ASN A 519 -46.88 -18.60 -2.28
C ASN A 519 -45.36 -18.65 -2.23
N ILE A 520 -44.75 -17.66 -1.59
CA ILE A 520 -43.30 -17.55 -1.43
C ILE A 520 -42.84 -18.66 -0.47
N VAL A 521 -42.05 -19.62 -0.98
CA VAL A 521 -41.49 -20.75 -0.20
C VAL A 521 -40.11 -20.38 0.36
N GLY A 522 -39.40 -19.48 -0.31
CA GLY A 522 -38.14 -18.93 0.16
C GLY A 522 -37.56 -17.93 -0.83
N ILE A 523 -36.66 -17.07 -0.36
CA ILE A 523 -35.92 -16.15 -1.21
C ILE A 523 -34.46 -16.63 -1.19
N ASN A 524 -33.94 -17.06 -2.34
CA ASN A 524 -32.53 -17.37 -2.47
C ASN A 524 -31.79 -16.10 -2.92
N LYS A 525 -30.99 -15.52 -2.02
CA LYS A 525 -30.12 -14.39 -2.30
C LYS A 525 -28.66 -14.83 -2.15
N PRO A 526 -27.86 -14.91 -3.23
CA PRO A 526 -26.41 -15.00 -3.06
C PRO A 526 -25.91 -13.75 -2.33
N THR A 527 -25.30 -13.93 -1.16
CA THR A 527 -24.84 -12.84 -0.26
C THR A 527 -23.90 -11.83 -0.92
N TRP A 528 -23.19 -12.24 -1.98
CA TRP A 528 -22.24 -11.41 -2.72
C TRP A 528 -22.87 -10.47 -3.77
N ARG A 529 -24.18 -10.59 -4.08
CA ARG A 529 -24.92 -9.65 -4.98
C ARG A 529 -25.95 -8.78 -4.25
N ILE A 530 -25.89 -8.73 -2.92
CA ILE A 530 -26.86 -7.94 -2.13
C ILE A 530 -26.41 -6.48 -2.04
N TYR A 531 -25.12 -6.24 -2.15
CA TYR A 531 -24.46 -4.97 -1.90
C TYR A 531 -23.76 -4.46 -3.16
N ASP A 532 -23.62 -3.13 -3.31
CA ASP A 532 -22.93 -2.50 -4.44
C ASP A 532 -21.45 -2.93 -4.52
N TYR A 533 -20.84 -3.17 -3.36
CA TYR A 533 -19.50 -3.71 -3.22
C TYR A 533 -19.41 -4.59 -1.97
N ASN A 534 -18.36 -5.38 -1.89
CA ASN A 534 -18.02 -6.22 -0.74
C ASN A 534 -16.65 -5.81 -0.19
N PHE A 535 -16.17 -6.49 0.85
CA PHE A 535 -14.81 -6.30 1.37
C PHE A 535 -13.97 -7.55 1.15
N ASN A 536 -12.70 -7.36 0.80
CA ASN A 536 -11.70 -8.40 0.74
C ASN A 536 -10.72 -8.19 1.89
N MET A 537 -10.38 -9.26 2.59
CA MET A 537 -9.37 -9.25 3.65
C MET A 537 -8.05 -9.76 3.08
N VAL A 538 -6.98 -8.99 3.26
CA VAL A 538 -5.62 -9.44 2.98
C VAL A 538 -4.91 -9.65 4.30
N LEU A 539 -4.35 -10.85 4.50
CA LEU A 539 -3.62 -11.25 5.69
C LEU A 539 -2.17 -11.55 5.34
N PHE A 540 -1.26 -10.93 6.08
CA PHE A 540 0.17 -11.22 6.08
C PHE A 540 0.55 -11.93 7.38
N GLU A 541 1.09 -13.12 7.27
CA GLU A 541 1.63 -13.89 8.38
C GLU A 541 3.15 -13.84 8.38
N GLU A 542 3.74 -13.36 9.47
CA GLU A 542 5.19 -13.44 9.67
C GLU A 542 5.53 -14.70 10.46
N ARG A 543 6.23 -15.62 9.81
CA ARG A 543 6.61 -16.93 10.32
C ARG A 543 8.10 -16.98 10.59
N ILE A 544 8.50 -17.39 11.78
CA ILE A 544 9.90 -17.63 12.10
C ILE A 544 10.33 -18.95 11.44
N ASN A 545 11.32 -18.86 10.55
CA ASN A 545 11.96 -20.02 9.94
C ASN A 545 13.49 -19.84 9.97
N MET A 546 14.22 -20.91 9.67
CA MET A 546 15.68 -20.91 9.63
C MET A 546 16.16 -21.35 8.24
N VAL A 547 17.10 -20.60 7.69
CA VAL A 547 17.83 -20.98 6.47
C VAL A 547 19.24 -21.40 6.84
N THR A 548 19.68 -22.51 6.26
CA THR A 548 21.01 -23.09 6.47
C THR A 548 21.80 -23.11 5.17
N PHE A 549 23.10 -22.79 5.27
CA PHE A 549 24.06 -22.84 4.17
C PHE A 549 25.15 -23.86 4.52
N VAL A 550 25.16 -25.00 3.83
CA VAL A 550 26.07 -26.13 4.09
C VAL A 550 26.46 -26.80 2.79
N GLY A 551 27.74 -27.13 2.65
CA GLY A 551 28.23 -27.97 1.54
C GLY A 551 28.00 -27.36 0.16
N GLY A 552 28.01 -26.02 0.05
CA GLY A 552 27.78 -25.33 -1.21
C GLY A 552 26.30 -25.17 -1.61
N ASN A 553 25.37 -25.59 -0.75
CA ASN A 553 23.92 -25.53 -0.94
C ASN A 553 23.26 -24.63 0.12
N CYS A 554 22.01 -24.24 -0.16
CA CYS A 554 21.15 -23.52 0.77
C CYS A 554 19.82 -24.26 0.87
N GLY A 555 19.24 -24.29 2.07
CA GLY A 555 17.87 -24.75 2.23
C GLY A 555 17.19 -24.28 3.50
N LEU A 556 15.86 -24.40 3.50
CA LEU A 556 15.03 -24.12 4.66
C LEU A 556 15.02 -25.32 5.62
N MET A 557 15.03 -25.05 6.92
CA MET A 557 14.93 -26.09 7.94
C MET A 557 13.54 -26.74 7.93
N TYR A 558 12.49 -25.93 7.77
CA TYR A 558 11.11 -26.39 7.70
C TYR A 558 10.54 -26.03 6.33
N ALA A 559 10.05 -27.05 5.62
CA ALA A 559 9.25 -26.85 4.42
C ALA A 559 7.89 -26.27 4.84
N THR A 560 7.48 -25.22 4.12
CA THR A 560 6.21 -24.50 4.33
C THR A 560 5.19 -24.84 3.28
#